data_AF-A0A6P0X6X1-F1
#
_entry.id   AF-A0A6P0X6X1-F1
#
_cell.length_a   1.000
_cell.length_b   1.000
_cell.length_c   1.000
_cell.angle_alpha   90.00
_cell.angle_beta   90.00
_cell.angle_gamma   90.00
#
_symmetry.space_group_name_H-M   'P 1'
#
loop_
_entity.id
_entity.type
_entity.pdbx_description
1 polymer ?
#
loop_
_entity_poly.entity_id
_entity_poly.type
_entity_poly.pdbx_seq_one_letter_code
_entity_poly.pdbx_strand_id
1 'polypeptide(L)'
;LPVRLDALATGASSEQAAELAWQAGLVACLGSGLIELGGAWVANQLRQFTPRAALLSTLGGIALTFISIGFLLRTYAHPIVGLVPLGVILLTYFGRVKFLLPGTRITIPGGLLAVLLGIALAWGTGLASWDSTEFTTATAPIGFYLPQLWLGDLWQKSAVILNYFSIILPMGLFNLVGSLQNLESAEAAGDHFPAAPCLAVNGIGTLVAALFGSCFPTTIYIGHPGWKAMGARVGYSLLNAVVMGLICLTGTVGLLTFFIPIDTGMAIVLWIGIVIVSQSFTATPSRHAPAVVVGLMPGIAAWGALIAKNALRVAGLGTPEQPFSPAELVPAFELSDIYITGAFALEQGLIFSAMILAAMTVHIIEREFGKAALWSLVAAILAWVGLLHSYQWTIGDTAIELGWGVGASWSLGYGLLALLLFYVQWQEQFSDAETRRHGDAERN
;
A
#
# COMPACT_ATOMS: atom_id res chain seq x y z
N LEU A 1 15.81 4.45 1.71
CA LEU A 1 15.58 5.90 1.86
C LEU A 1 16.42 6.63 0.83
N PRO A 2 15.87 6.94 -0.36
CA PRO A 2 16.62 7.56 -1.45
C PRO A 2 17.38 8.82 -1.02
N VAL A 3 16.72 9.72 -0.27
CA VAL A 3 17.33 10.96 0.26
C VAL A 3 18.52 10.69 1.19
N ARG A 4 18.43 9.69 2.08
CA ARG A 4 19.54 9.33 2.96
C ARG A 4 20.71 8.77 2.16
N LEU A 5 20.43 7.88 1.20
CA LEU A 5 21.45 7.24 0.37
C LEU A 5 22.17 8.27 -0.51
N ASP A 6 21.42 9.20 -1.09
CA ASP A 6 21.96 10.31 -1.88
C ASP A 6 22.82 11.25 -1.01
N ALA A 7 22.34 11.63 0.18
CA ALA A 7 23.12 12.42 1.12
C ALA A 7 24.44 11.75 1.51
N LEU A 8 24.40 10.44 1.82
CA LEU A 8 25.61 9.66 2.10
C LEU A 8 26.55 9.62 0.89
N ALA A 9 26.01 9.46 -0.33
CA ALA A 9 26.79 9.44 -1.57
C ALA A 9 27.46 10.80 -1.86
N THR A 10 26.85 11.91 -1.44
CA THR A 10 27.44 13.26 -1.54
C THR A 10 28.40 13.61 -0.39
N GLY A 11 28.68 12.66 0.51
CA GLY A 11 29.66 12.81 1.60
C GLY A 11 29.10 13.32 2.92
N ALA A 12 27.77 13.36 3.11
CA ALA A 12 27.17 13.73 4.40
C ALA A 12 27.47 12.66 5.48
N SER A 13 27.56 13.09 6.75
CA SER A 13 27.63 12.15 7.86
C SER A 13 26.32 11.36 8.00
N SER A 14 26.34 10.20 8.66
CA SER A 14 25.11 9.41 8.86
C SER A 14 24.04 10.18 9.65
N GLU A 15 24.44 11.06 10.57
CA GLU A 15 23.52 11.90 11.33
C GLU A 15 22.89 12.98 10.43
N GLN A 16 23.71 13.68 9.63
CA GLN A 16 23.23 14.67 8.67
C GLN A 16 22.32 14.05 7.61
N ALA A 17 22.66 12.86 7.12
CA ALA A 17 21.85 12.13 6.15
C ALA A 17 20.52 11.65 6.75
N ALA A 18 20.49 11.27 8.03
CA ALA A 18 19.26 10.92 8.74
C ALA A 18 18.36 12.14 8.95
N GLU A 19 18.94 13.27 9.36
CA GLU A 19 18.26 14.54 9.54
C GLU A 19 17.64 15.03 8.22
N LEU A 20 18.38 14.98 7.11
CA LEU A 20 17.86 15.35 5.79
C LEU A 20 16.71 14.44 5.34
N ALA A 21 16.82 13.13 5.59
CA ALA A 21 15.77 12.18 5.24
C ALA A 21 14.50 12.40 6.07
N TRP A 22 14.64 12.71 7.37
CA TRP A 22 13.52 13.08 8.22
C TRP A 22 12.85 14.36 7.74
N GLN A 23 13.62 15.41 7.44
CA GLN A 23 13.12 16.68 6.90
C GLN A 23 12.38 16.50 5.57
N ALA A 24 12.95 15.72 4.64
CA ALA A 24 12.29 15.38 3.38
C ALA A 24 10.97 14.64 3.62
N GLY A 25 10.94 13.73 4.60
CA GLY A 25 9.75 13.03 5.03
C GLY A 25 8.68 13.95 5.63
N LEU A 26 9.04 14.96 6.42
CA LEU A 26 8.08 15.94 6.95
C LEU A 26 7.42 16.75 5.83
N VAL A 27 8.22 17.19 4.85
CA VAL A 27 7.73 17.92 3.69
C VAL A 27 6.80 17.04 2.84
N ALA A 28 7.16 15.77 2.65
CA ALA A 28 6.31 14.79 2.00
C ALA A 28 5.00 14.59 2.77
N CYS A 29 5.06 14.47 4.08
CA CYS A 29 3.90 14.33 4.96
C CYS A 29 2.96 15.54 4.85
N LEU A 30 3.50 16.76 4.92
CA LEU A 30 2.75 18.00 4.75
C LEU A 30 2.06 18.07 3.39
N GLY A 31 2.81 17.80 2.32
CA GLY A 31 2.26 17.81 0.96
C GLY A 31 1.20 16.74 0.73
N SER A 32 1.36 15.54 1.32
CA SER A 32 0.34 14.50 1.33
C SER A 32 -0.94 14.96 2.01
N GLY A 33 -0.83 15.61 3.18
CA GLY A 33 -1.97 16.17 3.89
C GLY A 33 -2.71 17.26 3.10
N LEU A 34 -1.98 18.11 2.37
CA LEU A 34 -2.56 19.12 1.47
C LEU A 34 -3.28 18.48 0.28
N ILE A 35 -2.65 17.49 -0.37
CA ILE A 35 -3.23 16.75 -1.50
C ILE A 35 -4.50 16.04 -1.06
N GLU A 36 -4.49 15.40 0.11
CA GLU A 36 -5.64 14.65 0.60
C GLU A 36 -6.79 15.56 1.05
N LEU A 37 -6.48 16.65 1.75
CA LEU A 37 -7.44 17.69 2.07
C LEU A 37 -8.07 18.27 0.80
N GLY A 38 -7.24 18.68 -0.18
CA GLY A 38 -7.69 19.13 -1.50
C GLY A 38 -8.51 18.07 -2.26
N GLY A 39 -8.12 16.81 -2.12
CA GLY A 39 -8.79 15.66 -2.70
C GLY A 39 -10.19 15.44 -2.12
N ALA A 40 -10.48 15.87 -0.89
CA ALA A 40 -11.77 15.68 -0.23
C ALA A 40 -12.98 16.10 -1.09
N TRP A 41 -12.82 17.14 -1.93
CA TRP A 41 -13.90 17.67 -2.77
C TRP A 41 -14.02 17.02 -4.16
N VAL A 42 -12.98 16.32 -4.63
CA VAL A 42 -12.87 15.77 -6.01
C VAL A 42 -12.81 14.23 -6.02
N ALA A 43 -12.37 13.64 -4.92
CA ALA A 43 -12.09 12.21 -4.80
C ALA A 43 -13.37 11.37 -4.72
N ASN A 44 -14.48 11.94 -4.24
CA ASN A 44 -15.75 11.23 -4.19
C ASN A 44 -16.28 10.90 -5.60
N GLN A 45 -16.10 11.80 -6.56
CA GLN A 45 -16.46 11.57 -7.95
C GLN A 45 -15.62 10.41 -8.52
N LEU A 46 -14.30 10.40 -8.26
CA LEU A 46 -13.42 9.30 -8.68
C LEU A 46 -13.91 7.95 -8.15
N ARG A 47 -14.29 7.88 -6.87
CA ARG A 47 -14.86 6.68 -6.25
C ARG A 47 -16.14 6.21 -6.93
N GLN A 48 -17.02 7.13 -7.35
CA GLN A 48 -18.29 6.80 -8.01
C GLN A 48 -18.12 6.30 -9.44
N PHE A 49 -17.12 6.82 -10.18
CA PHE A 49 -16.85 6.39 -11.55
C PHE A 49 -16.01 5.11 -11.63
N THR A 50 -15.30 4.76 -10.55
CA THR A 50 -14.41 3.60 -10.53
C THR A 50 -15.20 2.35 -10.13
N PRO A 51 -15.17 1.26 -10.92
CA PRO A 51 -15.79 0.00 -10.53
C PRO A 51 -15.26 -0.49 -9.18
N ARG A 52 -16.16 -0.98 -8.31
CA ARG A 52 -15.80 -1.53 -6.99
C ARG A 52 -14.67 -2.56 -7.07
N ALA A 53 -14.68 -3.42 -8.10
CA ALA A 53 -13.63 -4.41 -8.29
C ALA A 53 -12.25 -3.78 -8.40
N ALA A 54 -12.11 -2.66 -9.11
CA ALA A 54 -10.84 -1.95 -9.27
C ALA A 54 -10.33 -1.31 -7.97
N LEU A 55 -11.23 -0.75 -7.16
CA LEU A 55 -10.87 -0.18 -5.86
C LEU A 55 -10.43 -1.27 -4.87
N LEU A 56 -11.22 -2.35 -4.76
CA LEU A 56 -10.94 -3.41 -3.78
C LEU A 56 -9.77 -4.31 -4.20
N SER A 57 -9.60 -4.61 -5.49
CA SER A 57 -8.50 -5.46 -5.96
C SER A 57 -7.14 -4.78 -5.78
N THR A 58 -7.07 -3.46 -6.00
CA THR A 58 -5.85 -2.70 -5.79
C THR A 58 -5.42 -2.73 -4.33
N LEU A 59 -6.38 -2.47 -3.41
CA LEU A 59 -6.16 -2.58 -1.97
C LEU A 59 -5.78 -4.03 -1.57
N GLY A 60 -6.42 -5.03 -2.17
CA GLY A 60 -6.10 -6.44 -2.01
C GLY A 60 -4.68 -6.79 -2.44
N GLY A 61 -4.21 -6.27 -3.57
CA GLY A 61 -2.87 -6.49 -4.07
C GLY A 61 -1.82 -5.97 -3.09
N ILE A 62 -2.00 -4.73 -2.62
CA ILE A 62 -1.13 -4.11 -1.61
C ILE A 62 -1.17 -4.90 -0.28
N ALA A 63 -2.37 -5.30 0.15
CA ALA A 63 -2.53 -6.04 1.39
C ALA A 63 -1.89 -7.43 1.34
N LEU A 64 -1.96 -8.11 0.19
CA LEU A 64 -1.27 -9.38 -0.01
C LEU A 64 0.24 -9.19 0.05
N THR A 65 0.77 -8.21 -0.68
CA THR A 65 2.21 -8.16 -1.00
C THR A 65 3.03 -7.26 -0.08
N PHE A 66 2.53 -6.10 0.31
CA PHE A 66 3.28 -5.16 1.16
C PHE A 66 2.86 -5.22 2.63
N ILE A 67 1.70 -5.79 2.94
CA ILE A 67 1.25 -6.00 4.32
C ILE A 67 1.51 -7.43 4.77
N SER A 68 1.14 -8.45 3.99
CA SER A 68 1.02 -9.83 4.52
C SER A 68 2.18 -10.76 4.20
N ILE A 69 2.68 -10.76 2.96
CA ILE A 69 3.63 -11.80 2.52
C ILE A 69 4.95 -11.75 3.30
N GLY A 70 5.41 -10.57 3.72
CA GLY A 70 6.61 -10.43 4.55
C GLY A 70 6.47 -11.13 5.91
N PHE A 71 5.28 -11.04 6.52
CA PHE A 71 4.95 -11.77 7.75
C PHE A 71 4.78 -13.27 7.53
N LEU A 72 4.25 -13.67 6.38
CA LEU A 72 4.21 -15.08 5.99
C LEU A 72 5.63 -15.65 5.85
N LEU A 73 6.54 -14.95 5.18
CA LEU A 73 7.93 -15.39 5.04
C LEU A 73 8.64 -15.49 6.41
N ARG A 74 8.44 -14.52 7.30
CA ARG A 74 8.94 -14.60 8.69
C ARG A 74 8.35 -15.77 9.47
N THR A 75 7.06 -16.06 9.29
CA THR A 75 6.40 -17.23 9.87
C THR A 75 7.10 -18.53 9.50
N TYR A 76 7.54 -18.65 8.24
CA TYR A 76 8.26 -19.85 7.78
C TYR A 76 9.76 -19.82 8.11
N ALA A 77 10.35 -18.64 8.32
CA ALA A 77 11.71 -18.52 8.85
C ALA A 77 11.80 -18.94 10.33
N HIS A 78 10.72 -18.71 11.10
CA HIS A 78 10.62 -19.06 12.52
C HIS A 78 9.38 -19.94 12.80
N PRO A 79 9.35 -21.18 12.30
CA PRO A 79 8.12 -21.98 12.20
C PRO A 79 7.45 -22.27 13.54
N ILE A 80 8.23 -22.52 14.61
CA ILE A 80 7.66 -22.81 15.94
C ILE A 80 6.92 -21.59 16.49
N VAL A 81 7.56 -20.41 16.42
CA VAL A 81 7.03 -19.16 16.95
C VAL A 81 5.94 -18.58 16.05
N GLY A 82 5.98 -18.85 14.75
CA GLY A 82 5.04 -18.29 13.79
C GLY A 82 3.80 -19.15 13.53
N LEU A 83 3.95 -20.47 13.31
CA LEU A 83 2.83 -21.31 12.89
C LEU A 83 1.80 -21.52 14.00
N VAL A 84 2.22 -21.55 15.27
CA VAL A 84 1.30 -21.73 16.39
C VAL A 84 0.37 -20.52 16.58
N PRO A 85 0.88 -19.27 16.70
CA PRO A 85 0.04 -18.06 16.66
C PRO A 85 -0.82 -17.97 15.40
N LEU A 86 -0.27 -18.32 14.22
CA LEU A 86 -1.03 -18.35 12.98
C LEU A 86 -2.22 -19.32 13.07
N GLY A 87 -1.99 -20.55 13.54
CA GLY A 87 -3.04 -21.53 13.76
C GLY A 87 -4.12 -21.01 14.69
N VAL A 88 -3.76 -20.35 15.80
CA VAL A 88 -4.73 -19.75 16.73
C VAL A 88 -5.58 -18.68 16.05
N ILE A 89 -4.98 -17.79 15.27
CA ILE A 89 -5.70 -16.74 14.53
C ILE A 89 -6.65 -17.37 13.50
N LEU A 90 -6.18 -18.33 12.70
CA LEU A 90 -7.02 -19.00 11.69
C LEU A 90 -8.18 -19.76 12.33
N LEU A 91 -7.92 -20.52 13.39
CA LEU A 91 -8.95 -21.24 14.14
C LEU A 91 -9.96 -20.28 14.78
N THR A 92 -9.51 -19.15 15.33
CA THR A 92 -10.40 -18.16 15.95
C THR A 92 -11.29 -17.49 14.91
N TYR A 93 -10.70 -16.90 13.87
CA TYR A 93 -11.43 -15.96 13.01
C TYR A 93 -12.06 -16.62 11.78
N PHE A 94 -11.46 -17.67 11.23
CA PHE A 94 -12.09 -18.46 10.17
C PHE A 94 -12.79 -19.70 10.72
N GLY A 95 -12.14 -20.43 11.63
CA GLY A 95 -12.72 -21.63 12.26
C GLY A 95 -13.79 -21.33 13.31
N ARG A 96 -13.94 -20.07 13.73
CA ARG A 96 -14.88 -19.64 14.80
C ARG A 96 -14.70 -20.40 16.13
N VAL A 97 -13.49 -20.92 16.36
CA VAL A 97 -13.12 -21.63 17.59
C VAL A 97 -13.00 -20.63 18.74
N LYS A 98 -13.60 -20.96 19.87
CA LYS A 98 -13.48 -20.19 21.11
C LYS A 98 -12.51 -20.90 22.05
N PHE A 99 -11.35 -20.30 22.28
CA PHE A 99 -10.38 -20.81 23.24
C PHE A 99 -10.82 -20.47 24.66
N LEU A 100 -10.91 -21.49 25.52
CA LEU A 100 -11.29 -21.32 26.92
C LEU A 100 -10.04 -21.41 27.80
N LEU A 101 -10.01 -20.60 28.85
CA LEU A 101 -8.99 -20.74 29.87
C LEU A 101 -9.21 -22.08 30.61
N PRO A 102 -8.20 -22.96 30.74
CA PRO A 102 -8.35 -24.28 31.33
C PRO A 102 -9.03 -24.24 32.70
N GLY A 103 -10.04 -25.10 32.90
CA GLY A 103 -10.79 -25.16 34.16
C GLY A 103 -11.82 -24.05 34.37
N THR A 104 -12.03 -23.16 33.40
CA THR A 104 -13.04 -22.08 33.47
C THR A 104 -13.93 -22.03 32.22
N ARG A 105 -14.98 -21.20 32.26
CA ARG A 105 -15.81 -20.86 31.08
C ARG A 105 -15.40 -19.54 30.40
N ILE A 106 -14.28 -18.95 30.82
CA ILE A 106 -13.82 -17.65 30.32
C ILE A 106 -13.16 -17.86 28.95
N THR A 107 -13.63 -17.14 27.94
CA THR A 107 -13.05 -17.17 26.59
C THR A 107 -11.87 -16.21 26.51
N ILE A 108 -10.73 -16.69 25.99
CA ILE A 108 -9.56 -15.86 25.73
C ILE A 108 -9.69 -15.29 24.31
N PRO A 109 -9.56 -13.97 24.10
CA PRO A 109 -9.52 -13.39 22.76
C PRO A 109 -8.41 -14.04 21.92
N GLY A 110 -8.73 -14.54 20.72
CA GLY A 110 -7.77 -15.28 19.91
C GLY A 110 -6.51 -14.50 19.57
N GLY A 111 -6.64 -13.20 19.28
CA GLY A 111 -5.49 -12.30 19.11
C GLY A 111 -4.56 -12.24 20.32
N LEU A 112 -5.14 -12.13 21.53
CA LEU A 112 -4.36 -12.13 22.78
C LEU A 112 -3.68 -13.48 22.99
N LEU A 113 -4.40 -14.59 22.79
CA LEU A 113 -3.83 -15.92 22.92
C LEU A 113 -2.67 -16.15 21.95
N ALA A 114 -2.82 -15.72 20.70
CA ALA A 114 -1.78 -15.82 19.68
C ALA A 114 -0.50 -15.08 20.09
N VAL A 115 -0.63 -13.83 20.56
CA VAL A 115 0.51 -13.03 21.03
C VAL A 115 1.16 -13.67 22.26
N LEU A 116 0.38 -14.08 23.27
CA LEU A 116 0.92 -14.69 24.49
C LEU A 116 1.66 -16.01 24.20
N LEU A 117 1.10 -16.86 23.35
CA LEU A 117 1.77 -18.09 22.92
C LEU A 117 3.01 -17.80 22.08
N GLY A 118 2.94 -16.82 21.18
CA GLY A 118 4.08 -16.36 20.40
C GLY A 118 5.23 -15.92 21.31
N ILE A 119 4.94 -15.08 22.32
CA ILE A 119 5.93 -14.63 23.31
C ILE A 119 6.50 -15.83 24.06
N ALA A 120 5.66 -16.69 24.63
CA ALA A 120 6.11 -17.85 25.39
C ALA A 120 7.01 -18.77 24.55
N LEU A 121 6.65 -19.00 23.28
CA LEU A 121 7.45 -19.80 22.36
C LEU A 121 8.74 -19.09 21.97
N ALA A 122 8.71 -17.79 21.67
CA ALA A 122 9.90 -17.05 21.28
C ALA A 122 10.98 -17.06 22.37
N TRP A 123 10.59 -16.82 23.62
CA TRP A 123 11.48 -16.89 24.76
C TRP A 123 11.86 -18.33 25.12
N GLY A 124 10.93 -19.28 24.98
CA GLY A 124 11.17 -20.70 25.28
C GLY A 124 12.09 -21.42 24.28
N THR A 125 12.07 -21.02 23.01
CA THR A 125 12.95 -21.57 21.97
C THR A 125 14.28 -20.83 21.85
N GLY A 126 14.47 -19.72 22.56
CA GLY A 126 15.63 -18.86 22.46
C GLY A 126 15.66 -17.97 21.21
N LEU A 127 14.53 -17.82 20.50
CA LEU A 127 14.41 -16.79 19.45
C LEU A 127 14.51 -15.38 20.05
N ALA A 128 13.90 -15.20 21.22
CA ALA A 128 14.16 -14.08 22.11
C ALA A 128 15.02 -14.58 23.27
N SER A 129 16.04 -13.82 23.62
CA SER A 129 16.92 -14.10 24.73
C SER A 129 17.20 -12.84 25.53
N TRP A 130 17.46 -13.00 26.82
CA TRP A 130 17.83 -11.86 27.65
C TRP A 130 19.20 -11.31 27.24
N ASP A 131 19.24 -10.05 26.82
CA ASP A 131 20.47 -9.27 26.63
C ASP A 131 20.37 -7.99 27.47
N SER A 132 21.30 -7.83 28.42
CA SER A 132 21.34 -6.65 29.30
C SER A 132 21.64 -5.35 28.55
N THR A 133 22.43 -5.41 27.49
CA THR A 133 22.78 -4.27 26.65
C THR A 133 21.57 -3.83 25.83
N GLU A 134 20.87 -4.78 25.22
CA GLU A 134 19.63 -4.51 24.49
C GLU A 134 18.54 -3.97 25.43
N PHE A 135 18.38 -4.55 26.63
CA PHE A 135 17.45 -4.05 27.63
C PHE A 135 17.77 -2.62 28.09
N THR A 136 19.06 -2.31 28.31
CA THR A 136 19.49 -0.95 28.65
C THR A 136 19.16 0.02 27.51
N THR A 137 19.39 -0.41 26.26
CA THR A 137 19.04 0.39 25.07
C THR A 137 17.53 0.56 24.92
N ALA A 138 16.74 -0.45 25.23
CA ALA A 138 15.27 -0.43 25.16
C ALA A 138 14.63 0.47 26.23
N THR A 139 15.30 0.64 27.38
CA THR A 139 14.83 1.48 28.50
C THR A 139 15.39 2.90 28.47
N ALA A 140 16.49 3.14 27.76
CA ALA A 140 17.10 4.48 27.63
C ALA A 140 16.13 5.57 27.12
N PRO A 141 15.19 5.29 26.19
CA PRO A 141 14.20 6.26 25.76
C PRO A 141 13.01 6.43 26.71
N ILE A 142 12.95 5.77 27.87
CA ILE A 142 11.81 5.96 28.79
C ILE A 142 11.88 7.37 29.39
N GLY A 143 10.83 8.14 29.16
CA GLY A 143 10.76 9.54 29.57
C GLY A 143 9.36 10.11 29.37
N PHE A 144 9.25 11.43 29.30
CA PHE A 144 8.01 12.09 28.91
C PHE A 144 8.29 13.04 27.74
N TYR A 145 7.68 12.74 26.59
CA TYR A 145 7.93 13.41 25.32
C TYR A 145 6.66 14.12 24.90
N LEU A 146 6.57 15.43 25.14
CA LEU A 146 5.48 16.22 24.60
C LEU A 146 5.72 16.53 23.12
N PRO A 147 4.67 16.51 22.27
CA PRO A 147 4.78 16.93 20.89
C PRO A 147 5.32 18.37 20.81
N GLN A 148 6.36 18.60 20.01
CA GLN A 148 6.94 19.91 19.77
C GLN A 148 6.50 20.45 18.42
N LEU A 149 6.30 21.77 18.31
CA LEU A 149 5.97 22.40 17.04
C LEU A 149 7.24 22.65 16.21
N TRP A 150 7.24 22.18 14.96
CA TRP A 150 8.38 22.24 14.04
C TRP A 150 8.22 23.25 12.89
N LEU A 151 7.44 24.32 13.11
CA LEU A 151 7.11 25.33 12.08
C LEU A 151 8.33 26.05 11.48
N GLY A 152 9.35 26.36 12.29
CA GLY A 152 10.50 27.18 11.90
C GLY A 152 11.46 26.48 10.94
N ASP A 153 11.87 25.26 11.27
CA ASP A 153 12.85 24.50 10.49
C ASP A 153 12.27 23.98 9.17
N LEU A 154 10.94 23.73 9.14
CA LEU A 154 10.20 23.41 7.92
C LEU A 154 10.14 24.57 6.93
N TRP A 155 9.90 25.80 7.43
CA TRP A 155 9.68 26.97 6.57
C TRP A 155 10.98 27.60 6.06
N GLN A 156 12.06 27.54 6.85
CA GLN A 156 13.38 28.04 6.45
C GLN A 156 13.97 27.30 5.24
N LYS A 157 13.46 26.11 4.93
CA LYS A 157 13.90 25.29 3.80
C LYS A 157 12.79 25.07 2.75
N SER A 158 11.83 25.97 2.61
CA SER A 158 10.70 25.84 1.65
C SER A 158 11.10 25.54 0.20
N ALA A 159 12.31 25.92 -0.25
CA ALA A 159 12.88 25.52 -1.54
C ALA A 159 13.00 23.99 -1.72
N VAL A 160 13.08 23.25 -0.62
CA VAL A 160 13.15 21.79 -0.55
C VAL A 160 11.81 21.13 -0.91
N ILE A 161 10.68 21.83 -0.74
CA ILE A 161 9.34 21.33 -1.15
C ILE A 161 9.28 21.12 -2.66
N LEU A 162 9.83 22.06 -3.44
CA LEU A 162 9.90 21.92 -4.90
C LEU A 162 10.85 20.80 -5.32
N ASN A 163 11.98 20.67 -4.62
CA ASN A 163 12.99 19.63 -4.91
C ASN A 163 12.48 18.21 -4.65
N TYR A 164 11.51 18.04 -3.74
CA TYR A 164 10.88 16.75 -3.45
C TYR A 164 9.49 16.59 -4.04
N PHE A 165 9.07 17.45 -4.97
CA PHE A 165 7.76 17.35 -5.61
C PHE A 165 7.53 15.97 -6.25
N SER A 166 8.57 15.39 -6.86
CA SER A 166 8.54 14.04 -7.45
C SER A 166 8.27 12.92 -6.45
N ILE A 167 8.47 13.17 -5.15
CA ILE A 167 8.14 12.26 -4.05
C ILE A 167 6.77 12.60 -3.46
N ILE A 168 6.53 13.89 -3.21
CA ILE A 168 5.30 14.41 -2.58
C ILE A 168 4.07 14.02 -3.39
N LEU A 169 4.08 14.30 -4.70
CA LEU A 169 2.90 14.13 -5.54
C LEU A 169 2.47 12.66 -5.62
N PRO A 170 3.34 11.69 -5.98
CA PRO A 170 2.95 10.27 -6.01
C PRO A 170 2.52 9.76 -4.64
N MET A 171 3.20 10.15 -3.57
CA MET A 171 2.88 9.70 -2.21
C MET A 171 1.53 10.26 -1.73
N GLY A 172 1.25 11.54 -1.97
CA GLY A 172 -0.03 12.16 -1.60
C GLY A 172 -1.20 11.60 -2.38
N LEU A 173 -1.00 11.36 -3.68
CA LEU A 173 -1.97 10.69 -4.53
C LEU A 173 -2.23 9.24 -4.10
N PHE A 174 -1.17 8.51 -3.73
CA PHE A 174 -1.25 7.18 -3.15
C PHE A 174 -2.11 7.19 -1.88
N ASN A 175 -1.86 8.14 -0.96
CA ASN A 175 -2.63 8.21 0.29
C ASN A 175 -4.10 8.54 0.03
N LEU A 176 -4.37 9.53 -0.83
CA LEU A 176 -5.73 9.92 -1.20
C LEU A 176 -6.53 8.77 -1.80
N VAL A 177 -5.97 8.06 -2.79
CA VAL A 177 -6.65 6.93 -3.43
C VAL A 177 -6.78 5.76 -2.47
N GLY A 178 -5.76 5.49 -1.64
CA GLY A 178 -5.82 4.47 -0.59
C GLY A 178 -6.94 4.74 0.41
N SER A 179 -7.09 5.98 0.87
CA SER A 179 -8.19 6.39 1.75
C SER A 179 -9.56 6.18 1.10
N LEU A 180 -9.72 6.47 -0.20
CA LEU A 180 -10.96 6.14 -0.93
C LEU A 180 -11.23 4.65 -1.00
N GLN A 181 -10.21 3.82 -1.23
CA GLN A 181 -10.35 2.36 -1.26
C GLN A 181 -10.78 1.81 0.10
N ASN A 182 -10.27 2.39 1.20
CA ASN A 182 -10.70 2.03 2.55
C ASN A 182 -12.16 2.39 2.81
N LEU A 183 -12.62 3.55 2.33
CA LEU A 183 -14.04 3.92 2.39
C LEU A 183 -14.91 2.96 1.57
N GLU A 184 -14.46 2.55 0.39
CA GLU A 184 -15.17 1.54 -0.42
C GLU A 184 -15.20 0.16 0.25
N SER A 185 -14.10 -0.24 0.89
CA SER A 185 -14.03 -1.48 1.68
C SER A 185 -14.98 -1.45 2.88
N ALA A 186 -15.12 -0.29 3.55
CA ALA A 186 -16.07 -0.09 4.63
C ALA A 186 -17.52 -0.15 4.15
N GLU A 187 -17.83 0.49 3.02
CA GLU A 187 -19.16 0.43 2.42
C GLU A 187 -19.53 -0.98 1.95
N ALA A 188 -18.57 -1.71 1.37
CA ALA A 188 -18.72 -3.13 1.05
C ALA A 188 -18.98 -4.01 2.28
N ALA A 189 -18.59 -3.56 3.48
CA ALA A 189 -18.92 -4.20 4.76
C ALA A 189 -20.19 -3.63 5.43
N GLY A 190 -20.92 -2.75 4.74
CA GLY A 190 -22.20 -2.18 5.17
C GLY A 190 -22.12 -0.92 6.03
N ASP A 191 -20.95 -0.27 6.12
CA ASP A 191 -20.84 1.06 6.77
C ASP A 191 -20.59 2.14 5.74
N HIS A 192 -21.58 3.02 5.57
CA HIS A 192 -21.48 4.13 4.63
C HIS A 192 -20.91 5.37 5.32
N PHE A 193 -19.75 5.84 4.84
CA PHE A 193 -19.10 7.05 5.32
C PHE A 193 -18.98 8.09 4.19
N PRO A 194 -19.37 9.35 4.43
CA PRO A 194 -19.21 10.41 3.44
C PRO A 194 -17.73 10.69 3.20
N ALA A 195 -17.30 10.64 1.94
CA ALA A 195 -15.87 10.71 1.59
C ALA A 195 -15.23 12.05 1.96
N ALA A 196 -15.86 13.18 1.64
CA ALA A 196 -15.30 14.51 1.87
C ALA A 196 -14.88 14.77 3.33
N PRO A 197 -15.75 14.60 4.35
CA PRO A 197 -15.33 14.81 5.74
C PRO A 197 -14.31 13.78 6.21
N CYS A 198 -14.37 12.53 5.75
CA CYS A 198 -13.38 11.52 6.13
C CYS A 198 -11.98 11.87 5.61
N LEU A 199 -11.89 12.25 4.32
CA LEU A 199 -10.63 12.68 3.69
C LEU A 199 -10.13 13.99 4.28
N ALA A 200 -11.02 14.94 4.58
CA ALA A 200 -10.64 16.21 5.20
C ALA A 200 -10.06 16.00 6.60
N VAL A 201 -10.68 15.17 7.44
CA VAL A 201 -10.16 14.84 8.78
C VAL A 201 -8.83 14.10 8.68
N ASN A 202 -8.69 13.16 7.74
CA ASN A 202 -7.42 12.45 7.53
C ASN A 202 -6.31 13.41 7.05
N GLY A 203 -6.61 14.27 6.06
CA GLY A 203 -5.68 15.29 5.58
C GLY A 203 -5.26 16.27 6.68
N ILE A 204 -6.21 16.78 7.47
CA ILE A 204 -5.91 17.66 8.62
C ILE A 204 -5.07 16.93 9.66
N GLY A 205 -5.40 15.66 9.98
CA GLY A 205 -4.61 14.83 10.89
C GLY A 205 -3.16 14.66 10.41
N THR A 206 -2.97 14.44 9.12
CA THR A 206 -1.66 14.37 8.46
C THR A 206 -0.90 15.70 8.55
N LEU A 207 -1.57 16.83 8.32
CA LEU A 207 -0.96 18.16 8.46
C LEU A 207 -0.53 18.42 9.91
N VAL A 208 -1.39 18.11 10.88
CA VAL A 208 -1.06 18.23 12.31
C VAL A 208 0.12 17.32 12.64
N ALA A 209 0.13 16.06 12.19
CA ALA A 209 1.25 15.15 12.42
C ALA A 209 2.57 15.72 11.89
N ALA A 210 2.58 16.27 10.66
CA ALA A 210 3.76 16.91 10.07
C ALA A 210 4.23 18.13 10.87
N LEU A 211 3.31 18.98 11.32
CA LEU A 211 3.60 20.17 12.14
C LEU A 211 4.24 19.82 13.49
N PHE A 212 3.94 18.63 14.01
CA PHE A 212 4.50 18.11 15.26
C PHE A 212 5.67 17.14 15.05
N GLY A 213 6.29 17.13 13.85
CA GLY A 213 7.53 16.40 13.60
C GLY A 213 7.37 14.94 13.12
N SER A 214 6.17 14.51 12.76
CA SER A 214 5.94 13.20 12.15
C SER A 214 6.12 13.24 10.64
N CYS A 215 7.07 12.46 10.12
CA CYS A 215 7.26 12.25 8.69
C CYS A 215 6.31 11.18 8.09
N PHE A 216 5.37 10.67 8.89
CA PHE A 216 4.44 9.62 8.48
C PHE A 216 3.02 10.20 8.35
N PRO A 217 2.44 10.20 7.14
CA PRO A 217 1.04 10.57 6.93
C PRO A 217 0.08 9.69 7.71
N THR A 218 -1.05 10.26 8.11
CA THR A 218 -2.17 9.47 8.65
C THR A 218 -2.97 8.85 7.50
N THR A 219 -3.69 7.77 7.78
CA THR A 219 -4.56 7.11 6.81
C THR A 219 -5.80 6.54 7.49
N ILE A 220 -6.88 6.37 6.71
CA ILE A 220 -8.10 5.70 7.15
C ILE A 220 -7.80 4.22 7.40
N TYR A 221 -8.37 3.63 8.46
CA TYR A 221 -8.09 2.25 8.86
C TYR A 221 -8.29 1.25 7.70
N ILE A 222 -7.19 0.61 7.32
CA ILE A 222 -7.19 -0.51 6.38
C ILE A 222 -7.75 -1.76 7.06
N GLY A 223 -8.54 -2.55 6.33
CA GLY A 223 -9.09 -3.81 6.85
C GLY A 223 -10.35 -3.63 7.71
N HIS A 224 -11.10 -2.53 7.53
CA HIS A 224 -12.40 -2.27 8.17
C HIS A 224 -13.30 -3.52 8.28
N PRO A 225 -13.47 -4.37 7.24
CA PRO A 225 -14.31 -5.56 7.34
C PRO A 225 -13.83 -6.56 8.41
N GLY A 226 -12.51 -6.73 8.55
CA GLY A 226 -11.92 -7.59 9.57
C GLY A 226 -12.18 -7.05 10.97
N TRP A 227 -11.89 -5.76 11.20
CA TRP A 227 -12.14 -5.10 12.49
C TRP A 227 -13.62 -5.15 12.88
N LYS A 228 -14.52 -4.87 11.93
CA LYS A 228 -15.97 -4.94 12.13
C LYS A 228 -16.43 -6.35 12.48
N ALA A 229 -15.92 -7.37 11.78
CA ALA A 229 -16.26 -8.78 12.06
C ALA A 229 -15.82 -9.21 13.48
N MET A 230 -14.78 -8.59 14.04
CA MET A 230 -14.36 -8.78 15.42
C MET A 230 -15.18 -7.99 16.45
N GLY A 231 -16.14 -7.18 16.01
CA GLY A 231 -16.98 -6.34 16.87
C GLY A 231 -16.34 -5.02 17.28
N ALA A 232 -15.25 -4.59 16.62
CA ALA A 232 -14.63 -3.30 16.90
C ALA A 232 -15.61 -2.15 16.59
N ARG A 233 -15.64 -1.14 17.47
CA ARG A 233 -16.45 0.07 17.37
C ARG A 233 -15.63 1.30 17.74
N VAL A 234 -16.26 2.46 17.88
CA VAL A 234 -15.59 3.72 18.26
C VAL A 234 -14.73 3.60 19.53
N GLY A 235 -15.18 2.83 20.54
CA GLY A 235 -14.42 2.63 21.78
C GLY A 235 -13.09 1.92 21.55
N TYR A 236 -13.01 0.98 20.59
CA TYR A 236 -11.76 0.34 20.21
C TYR A 236 -10.79 1.35 19.59
N SER A 237 -11.27 2.20 18.69
CA SER A 237 -10.45 3.23 18.05
C SER A 237 -9.92 4.25 19.05
N LEU A 238 -10.77 4.75 19.96
CA LEU A 238 -10.38 5.69 21.01
C LEU A 238 -9.36 5.07 21.98
N LEU A 239 -9.61 3.83 22.43
CA LEU A 239 -8.69 3.14 23.33
C LEU A 239 -7.34 2.91 22.66
N ASN A 240 -7.31 2.54 21.38
CA ASN A 240 -6.07 2.38 20.64
C ASN A 240 -5.30 3.70 20.55
N ALA A 241 -5.98 4.81 20.24
CA ALA A 241 -5.37 6.13 20.19
C ALA A 241 -4.76 6.55 21.54
N VAL A 242 -5.48 6.32 22.65
CA VAL A 242 -4.99 6.64 24.00
C VAL A 242 -3.81 5.75 24.39
N VAL A 243 -3.94 4.43 24.23
CA VAL A 243 -2.89 3.47 24.64
C VAL A 243 -1.62 3.68 23.83
N MET A 244 -1.73 3.76 22.50
CA MET A 244 -0.57 4.01 21.64
C MET A 244 0.01 5.40 21.87
N GLY A 245 -0.84 6.42 22.09
CA GLY A 245 -0.41 7.76 22.46
C GLY A 245 0.43 7.75 23.74
N LEU A 246 -0.04 7.11 24.81
CA LEU A 246 0.71 7.00 26.06
C LEU A 246 2.04 6.25 25.87
N ILE A 247 2.04 5.15 25.13
CA ILE A 247 3.25 4.38 24.84
C ILE A 247 4.29 5.25 24.10
N CYS A 248 3.88 5.97 23.07
CA CYS A 248 4.75 6.87 22.31
C CYS A 248 5.22 8.06 23.16
N LEU A 249 4.33 8.73 23.89
CA LEU A 249 4.65 9.89 24.74
C LEU A 249 5.57 9.51 25.91
N THR A 250 5.60 8.23 26.31
CA THR A 250 6.47 7.75 27.39
C THR A 250 7.78 7.12 26.91
N GLY A 251 7.95 6.93 25.60
CA GLY A 251 9.08 6.20 25.02
C GLY A 251 9.12 4.71 25.39
N THR A 252 8.00 4.13 25.85
CA THR A 252 7.94 2.72 26.30
C THR A 252 7.82 1.72 25.15
N VAL A 253 7.79 2.19 23.90
CA VAL A 253 7.83 1.34 22.69
C VAL A 253 9.04 0.40 22.72
N GLY A 254 10.22 0.90 23.10
CA GLY A 254 11.45 0.10 23.13
C GLY A 254 11.34 -1.11 24.05
N LEU A 255 10.69 -0.93 25.20
CA LEU A 255 10.41 -2.01 26.15
C LEU A 255 9.44 -3.04 25.57
N LEU A 256 8.39 -2.60 24.86
CA LEU A 256 7.46 -3.52 24.20
C LEU A 256 8.15 -4.33 23.12
N THR A 257 9.00 -3.71 22.29
CA THR A 257 9.73 -4.42 21.22
C THR A 257 10.78 -5.38 21.76
N PHE A 258 11.34 -5.12 22.95
CA PHE A 258 12.25 -6.04 23.63
C PHE A 258 11.52 -7.31 24.10
N PHE A 259 10.34 -7.18 24.71
CA PHE A 259 9.61 -8.33 25.25
C PHE A 259 8.75 -9.08 24.23
N ILE A 260 8.28 -8.39 23.20
CA ILE A 260 7.33 -8.91 22.23
C ILE A 260 8.01 -8.91 20.85
N PRO A 261 8.68 -10.02 20.48
CA PRO A 261 9.25 -10.15 19.14
C PRO A 261 8.17 -9.94 18.09
N ILE A 262 8.54 -9.29 16.98
CA ILE A 262 7.60 -8.98 15.90
C ILE A 262 6.94 -10.25 15.32
N ASP A 263 7.65 -11.38 15.38
CA ASP A 263 7.20 -12.71 14.97
C ASP A 263 5.99 -13.21 15.80
N THR A 264 5.71 -12.64 16.96
CA THR A 264 4.57 -13.05 17.80
C THR A 264 3.26 -12.40 17.36
N GLY A 265 3.33 -11.19 16.79
CA GLY A 265 2.16 -10.41 16.36
C GLY A 265 1.80 -10.58 14.88
N MET A 266 2.62 -11.29 14.10
CA MET A 266 2.51 -11.32 12.64
C MET A 266 1.25 -12.01 12.11
N ALA A 267 0.68 -12.93 12.88
CA ALA A 267 -0.46 -13.74 12.49
C ALA A 267 -1.74 -12.91 12.25
N ILE A 268 -2.01 -11.88 13.07
CA ILE A 268 -3.21 -11.04 12.88
C ILE A 268 -3.09 -10.19 11.62
N VAL A 269 -1.90 -9.70 11.30
CA VAL A 269 -1.65 -8.87 10.12
C VAL A 269 -1.83 -9.69 8.84
N LEU A 270 -1.29 -10.91 8.82
CA LEU A 270 -1.51 -11.87 7.73
C LEU A 270 -3.00 -12.17 7.54
N TRP A 271 -3.74 -12.40 8.63
CA TRP A 271 -5.20 -12.60 8.56
C TRP A 271 -5.94 -11.39 7.98
N ILE A 272 -5.58 -10.16 8.39
CA ILE A 272 -6.19 -8.94 7.85
C ILE A 272 -6.00 -8.87 6.34
N GLY A 273 -4.79 -9.14 5.82
CA GLY A 273 -4.58 -9.11 4.38
C GLY A 273 -5.33 -10.20 3.62
N ILE A 274 -5.45 -11.41 4.19
CA ILE A 274 -6.32 -12.47 3.62
C ILE A 274 -7.76 -11.98 3.53
N VAL A 275 -8.29 -11.31 4.56
CA VAL A 275 -9.66 -10.77 4.58
C VAL A 275 -9.83 -9.69 3.50
N ILE A 276 -8.86 -8.78 3.34
CA ILE A 276 -8.93 -7.72 2.33
C ILE A 276 -8.93 -8.31 0.92
N VAL A 277 -8.04 -9.26 0.64
CA VAL A 277 -7.98 -9.95 -0.66
C VAL A 277 -9.28 -10.72 -0.89
N SER A 278 -9.76 -11.49 0.08
CA SER A 278 -11.01 -12.24 -0.02
C SER A 278 -12.20 -11.31 -0.30
N GLN A 279 -12.29 -10.16 0.37
CA GLN A 279 -13.35 -9.19 0.15
C GLN A 279 -13.38 -8.68 -1.30
N SER A 280 -12.22 -8.51 -1.94
CA SER A 280 -12.16 -8.05 -3.33
C SER A 280 -12.91 -8.99 -4.29
N PHE A 281 -12.94 -10.29 -3.99
CA PHE A 281 -13.71 -11.28 -4.76
C PHE A 281 -15.16 -11.39 -4.29
N THR A 282 -15.42 -11.33 -2.98
CA THR A 282 -16.76 -11.62 -2.44
C THR A 282 -17.70 -10.41 -2.42
N ALA A 283 -17.16 -9.19 -2.40
CA ALA A 283 -17.93 -7.95 -2.44
C ALA A 283 -18.13 -7.39 -3.86
N THR A 284 -17.67 -8.12 -4.88
CA THR A 284 -17.82 -7.80 -6.29
C THR A 284 -18.68 -8.85 -6.99
N PRO A 285 -19.36 -8.53 -8.11
CA PRO A 285 -20.04 -9.54 -8.91
C PRO A 285 -19.09 -10.66 -9.32
N SER A 286 -19.52 -11.92 -9.23
CA SER A 286 -18.66 -13.08 -9.51
C SER A 286 -18.04 -13.06 -10.92
N ARG A 287 -18.78 -12.52 -11.91
CA ARG A 287 -18.28 -12.33 -13.28
C ARG A 287 -17.10 -11.35 -13.39
N HIS A 288 -16.89 -10.48 -12.40
CA HIS A 288 -15.75 -9.55 -12.33
C HIS A 288 -14.50 -10.17 -11.69
N ALA A 289 -14.53 -11.44 -11.29
CA ALA A 289 -13.35 -12.12 -10.73
C ALA A 289 -12.08 -11.98 -11.61
N PRO A 290 -12.14 -12.06 -12.95
CA PRO A 290 -10.96 -11.80 -13.79
C PRO A 290 -10.40 -10.39 -13.62
N ALA A 291 -11.26 -9.37 -13.48
CA ALA A 291 -10.83 -7.99 -13.25
C ALA A 291 -10.17 -7.82 -11.88
N VAL A 292 -10.66 -8.53 -10.86
CA VAL A 292 -10.03 -8.58 -9.55
C VAL A 292 -8.62 -9.16 -9.66
N VAL A 293 -8.45 -10.29 -10.34
CA VAL A 293 -7.13 -10.90 -10.56
C VAL A 293 -6.18 -9.93 -11.28
N VAL A 294 -6.65 -9.28 -12.36
CA VAL A 294 -5.86 -8.26 -13.08
C VAL A 294 -5.43 -7.13 -12.15
N GLY A 295 -6.31 -6.66 -11.26
CA GLY A 295 -5.97 -5.61 -10.30
C GLY A 295 -4.99 -6.05 -9.20
N LEU A 296 -4.86 -7.35 -8.91
CA LEU A 296 -3.85 -7.88 -8.00
C LEU A 296 -2.45 -7.91 -8.64
N MET A 297 -2.37 -8.09 -9.97
CA MET A 297 -1.10 -8.34 -10.67
C MET A 297 -0.05 -7.23 -10.48
N PRO A 298 -0.38 -5.92 -10.58
CA PRO A 298 0.63 -4.89 -10.36
C PRO A 298 1.24 -4.94 -8.96
N GLY A 299 0.44 -5.24 -7.93
CA GLY A 299 0.92 -5.37 -6.55
C GLY A 299 1.93 -6.49 -6.39
N ILE A 300 1.69 -7.62 -7.09
CA ILE A 300 2.58 -8.77 -7.12
C ILE A 300 3.87 -8.45 -7.88
N ALA A 301 3.76 -7.79 -9.04
CA ALA A 301 4.92 -7.39 -9.83
C ALA A 301 5.82 -6.39 -9.06
N ALA A 302 5.22 -5.40 -8.40
CA ALA A 302 5.96 -4.43 -7.59
C ALA A 302 6.66 -5.08 -6.39
N TRP A 303 6.04 -6.09 -5.79
CA TRP A 303 6.69 -6.89 -4.75
C TRP A 303 7.84 -7.73 -5.31
N GLY A 304 7.69 -8.33 -6.49
CA GLY A 304 8.78 -9.00 -7.20
C GLY A 304 9.96 -8.07 -7.48
N ALA A 305 9.69 -6.86 -7.96
CA ALA A 305 10.70 -5.81 -8.14
C ALA A 305 11.41 -5.46 -6.82
N LEU A 306 10.66 -5.30 -5.73
CA LEU A 306 11.22 -5.05 -4.40
C LEU A 306 12.16 -6.17 -3.95
N ILE A 307 11.75 -7.43 -4.10
CA ILE A 307 12.59 -8.60 -3.75
C ILE A 307 13.85 -8.64 -4.59
N ALA A 308 13.75 -8.44 -5.91
CA ALA A 308 14.91 -8.40 -6.81
C ALA A 308 15.91 -7.30 -6.40
N LYS A 309 15.43 -6.07 -6.17
CA LYS A 309 16.28 -4.95 -5.75
C LYS A 309 16.94 -5.20 -4.39
N ASN A 310 16.20 -5.78 -3.43
CA ASN A 310 16.76 -6.19 -2.14
C ASN A 310 17.85 -7.25 -2.29
N ALA A 311 17.63 -8.26 -3.13
CA ALA A 311 18.62 -9.31 -3.38
C ALA A 311 19.90 -8.75 -4.00
N LEU A 312 19.80 -7.84 -4.98
CA LEU A 312 20.96 -7.17 -5.57
C LEU A 312 21.74 -6.36 -4.52
N ARG A 313 21.04 -5.65 -3.62
CA ARG A 313 21.68 -4.91 -2.51
C ARG A 313 22.41 -5.83 -1.54
N VAL A 314 21.80 -6.97 -1.19
CA VAL A 314 22.45 -7.99 -0.35
C VAL A 314 23.66 -8.61 -1.05
N ALA A 315 23.64 -8.70 -2.38
CA ALA A 315 24.76 -9.18 -3.19
C ALA A 315 25.91 -8.16 -3.33
N GLY A 316 25.82 -6.98 -2.71
CA GLY A 316 26.87 -5.95 -2.72
C GLY A 316 26.72 -4.88 -3.79
N LEU A 317 25.69 -4.95 -4.64
CA LEU A 317 25.36 -3.89 -5.59
C LEU A 317 24.57 -2.76 -4.91
N GLY A 318 24.40 -1.64 -5.59
CA GLY A 318 23.63 -0.51 -5.09
C GLY A 318 24.42 0.46 -4.20
N THR A 319 25.75 0.44 -4.28
CA THR A 319 26.64 1.42 -3.64
C THR A 319 27.23 2.38 -4.67
N PRO A 320 27.81 3.53 -4.28
CA PRO A 320 28.50 4.42 -5.23
C PRO A 320 29.60 3.71 -6.04
N GLU A 321 30.26 2.72 -5.45
CA GLU A 321 31.34 1.94 -6.08
C GLU A 321 30.80 0.84 -7.01
N GLN A 322 29.64 0.26 -6.68
CA GLN A 322 28.97 -0.77 -7.47
C GLN A 322 27.49 -0.41 -7.68
N PRO A 323 27.17 0.61 -8.49
CA PRO A 323 25.79 1.01 -8.71
C PRO A 323 25.03 -0.04 -9.52
N PHE A 324 23.71 0.04 -9.51
CA PHE A 324 22.89 -0.73 -10.45
C PHE A 324 23.21 -0.29 -11.89
N SER A 325 23.79 -1.20 -12.68
CA SER A 325 24.16 -0.98 -14.08
C SER A 325 23.09 -1.59 -14.99
N PRO A 326 22.26 -0.78 -15.69
CA PRO A 326 21.20 -1.31 -16.57
C PRO A 326 21.77 -2.16 -17.71
N ALA A 327 22.95 -1.78 -18.23
CA ALA A 327 23.62 -2.48 -19.33
C ALA A 327 24.03 -3.91 -18.96
N GLU A 328 24.26 -4.17 -17.68
CA GLU A 328 24.63 -5.50 -17.18
C GLU A 328 23.43 -6.25 -16.61
N LEU A 329 22.62 -5.57 -15.79
CA LEU A 329 21.51 -6.19 -15.08
C LEU A 329 20.37 -6.61 -16.01
N VAL A 330 19.96 -5.76 -16.96
CA VAL A 330 18.80 -6.05 -17.82
C VAL A 330 19.03 -7.32 -18.65
N PRO A 331 20.15 -7.46 -19.39
CA PRO A 331 20.42 -8.71 -20.12
C PRO A 331 20.57 -9.92 -19.19
N ALA A 332 21.17 -9.76 -17.99
CA ALA A 332 21.34 -10.86 -17.04
C ALA A 332 20.00 -11.41 -16.52
N PHE A 333 19.03 -10.53 -16.24
CA PHE A 333 17.68 -10.94 -15.87
C PHE A 333 16.94 -11.60 -17.05
N GLU A 334 17.07 -11.05 -18.26
CA GLU A 334 16.42 -11.60 -19.46
C GLU A 334 16.94 -12.99 -19.83
N LEU A 335 18.23 -13.28 -19.59
CA LEU A 335 18.79 -14.64 -19.74
C LEU A 335 18.12 -15.67 -18.82
N SER A 336 17.47 -15.23 -17.75
CA SER A 336 16.71 -16.05 -16.81
C SER A 336 15.19 -15.96 -17.04
N ASP A 337 14.74 -15.45 -18.20
CA ASP A 337 13.33 -15.21 -18.54
C ASP A 337 12.63 -14.22 -17.57
N ILE A 338 13.39 -13.27 -17.02
CA ILE A 338 12.88 -12.23 -16.13
C ILE A 338 12.96 -10.88 -16.85
N TYR A 339 11.82 -10.40 -17.33
CA TYR A 339 11.69 -9.06 -17.92
C TYR A 339 11.63 -7.99 -16.82
N ILE A 340 12.75 -7.78 -16.14
CA ILE A 340 12.83 -6.95 -14.92
C ILE A 340 12.42 -5.48 -15.15
N THR A 341 12.67 -4.96 -16.35
CA THR A 341 12.30 -3.59 -16.74
C THR A 341 10.79 -3.38 -16.73
N GLY A 342 10.01 -4.42 -17.03
CA GLY A 342 8.55 -4.40 -16.92
C GLY A 342 8.08 -4.36 -15.46
N ALA A 343 8.76 -5.08 -14.57
CA ALA A 343 8.47 -5.03 -13.13
C ALA A 343 8.80 -3.65 -12.53
N PHE A 344 9.93 -3.05 -12.94
CA PHE A 344 10.34 -1.70 -12.54
C PHE A 344 9.42 -0.60 -13.07
N ALA A 345 8.87 -0.79 -14.28
CA ALA A 345 7.82 0.08 -14.79
C ALA A 345 6.54 -0.07 -13.95
N LEU A 346 6.06 -1.28 -13.75
CA LEU A 346 4.75 -1.53 -13.14
C LEU A 346 4.67 -1.14 -11.64
N GLU A 347 5.81 -1.13 -10.93
CA GLU A 347 5.85 -0.55 -9.57
C GLU A 347 5.63 0.97 -9.56
N GLN A 348 5.97 1.70 -10.64
CA GLN A 348 5.72 3.13 -10.73
C GLN A 348 4.25 3.39 -11.01
N GLY A 349 3.61 4.11 -10.08
CA GLY A 349 2.17 4.33 -10.15
C GLY A 349 1.37 3.05 -9.90
N LEU A 350 1.90 2.10 -9.13
CA LEU A 350 1.30 0.81 -8.79
C LEU A 350 -0.24 0.87 -8.57
N ILE A 351 -0.70 1.78 -7.70
CA ILE A 351 -2.12 1.92 -7.36
C ILE A 351 -2.94 2.28 -8.61
N PHE A 352 -2.46 3.23 -9.39
CA PHE A 352 -3.13 3.68 -10.60
C PHE A 352 -3.13 2.58 -11.66
N SER A 353 -2.00 1.90 -11.87
CA SER A 353 -1.88 0.75 -12.77
C SER A 353 -2.89 -0.35 -12.41
N ALA A 354 -2.94 -0.78 -11.15
CA ALA A 354 -3.88 -1.79 -10.67
C ALA A 354 -5.35 -1.37 -10.88
N MET A 355 -5.68 -0.14 -10.49
CA MET A 355 -7.04 0.37 -10.59
C MET A 355 -7.49 0.53 -12.04
N ILE A 356 -6.65 1.09 -12.92
CA ILE A 356 -7.00 1.32 -14.32
C ILE A 356 -7.11 0.00 -15.08
N LEU A 357 -6.17 -0.93 -14.90
CA LEU A 357 -6.22 -2.24 -15.55
C LEU A 357 -7.46 -3.03 -15.12
N ALA A 358 -7.79 -3.03 -13.83
CA ALA A 358 -9.00 -3.66 -13.32
C ALA A 358 -10.27 -2.97 -13.84
N ALA A 359 -10.32 -1.63 -13.87
CA ALA A 359 -11.48 -0.89 -14.38
C ALA A 359 -11.72 -1.15 -15.87
N MET A 360 -10.66 -1.14 -16.69
CA MET A 360 -10.76 -1.53 -18.11
C MET A 360 -11.30 -2.95 -18.25
N THR A 361 -10.80 -3.89 -17.45
CA THR A 361 -11.24 -5.29 -17.50
C THR A 361 -12.71 -5.43 -17.12
N VAL A 362 -13.19 -4.72 -16.08
CA VAL A 362 -14.62 -4.68 -15.74
C VAL A 362 -15.45 -4.20 -16.93
N HIS A 363 -15.09 -3.06 -17.53
CA HIS A 363 -15.87 -2.52 -18.65
C HIS A 363 -15.81 -3.40 -19.91
N ILE A 364 -14.71 -4.13 -20.13
CA ILE A 364 -14.63 -5.15 -21.19
C ILE A 364 -15.60 -6.30 -20.90
N ILE A 365 -15.65 -6.79 -19.65
CA ILE A 365 -16.58 -7.87 -19.24
C ILE A 365 -18.04 -7.41 -19.40
N GLU A 366 -18.34 -6.16 -19.06
CA GLU A 366 -19.67 -5.57 -19.25
C GLU A 366 -19.97 -5.16 -20.70
N ARG A 367 -19.02 -5.36 -21.63
CA ARG A 367 -19.12 -4.93 -23.05
C ARG A 367 -19.31 -3.42 -23.23
N GLU A 368 -18.88 -2.63 -22.25
CA GLU A 368 -18.85 -1.17 -22.28
C GLU A 368 -17.51 -0.67 -22.84
N PHE A 369 -17.16 -1.09 -24.06
CA PHE A 369 -15.84 -0.90 -24.65
C PHE A 369 -15.42 0.57 -24.75
N GLY A 370 -16.36 1.48 -24.98
CA GLY A 370 -16.09 2.93 -24.95
C GLY A 370 -15.58 3.42 -23.59
N LYS A 371 -16.12 2.91 -22.47
CA LYS A 371 -15.61 3.27 -21.13
C LYS A 371 -14.24 2.66 -20.88
N ALA A 372 -14.02 1.42 -21.31
CA ALA A 372 -12.69 0.80 -21.25
C ALA A 372 -11.65 1.61 -22.04
N ALA A 373 -12.01 2.12 -23.22
CA ALA A 373 -11.15 2.98 -24.03
C ALA A 373 -10.81 4.30 -23.31
N LEU A 374 -11.78 4.92 -22.63
CA LEU A 374 -11.55 6.13 -21.82
C LEU A 374 -10.55 5.87 -20.67
N TRP A 375 -10.69 4.74 -19.97
CA TRP A 375 -9.71 4.35 -18.95
C TRP A 375 -8.31 4.13 -19.54
N SER A 376 -8.21 3.53 -20.72
CA SER A 376 -6.94 3.40 -21.45
C SER A 376 -6.35 4.77 -21.82
N LEU A 377 -7.17 5.73 -22.27
CA LEU A 377 -6.72 7.10 -22.53
C LEU A 377 -6.22 7.81 -21.26
N VAL A 378 -6.89 7.61 -20.12
CA VAL A 378 -6.41 8.13 -18.83
C VAL A 378 -5.03 7.55 -18.50
N ALA A 379 -4.84 6.23 -18.67
CA ALA A 379 -3.52 5.62 -18.50
C ALA A 379 -2.48 6.20 -19.47
N ALA A 380 -2.85 6.47 -20.72
CA ALA A 380 -1.95 7.09 -21.69
C ALA A 380 -1.48 8.47 -21.23
N ILE A 381 -2.40 9.32 -20.75
CA ILE A 381 -2.08 10.66 -20.26
C ILE A 381 -1.18 10.59 -19.01
N LEU A 382 -1.50 9.71 -18.07
CA LEU A 382 -0.70 9.55 -16.85
C LEU A 382 0.69 9.00 -17.15
N ALA A 383 0.80 8.07 -18.11
CA ALA A 383 2.09 7.56 -18.57
C ALA A 383 2.91 8.65 -19.28
N TRP A 384 2.27 9.49 -20.11
CA TRP A 384 2.96 10.59 -20.81
C TRP A 384 3.70 11.53 -19.85
N VAL A 385 3.10 11.85 -18.71
CA VAL A 385 3.70 12.74 -17.69
C VAL A 385 4.59 12.00 -16.68
N GLY A 386 4.71 10.68 -16.81
CA GLY A 386 5.53 9.83 -15.95
C GLY A 386 4.88 9.37 -14.63
N LEU A 387 3.59 9.65 -14.42
CA LEU A 387 2.85 9.15 -13.25
C LEU A 387 2.59 7.64 -13.29
N LEU A 388 2.71 7.03 -14.47
CA LEU A 388 2.69 5.59 -14.69
C LEU A 388 3.94 5.15 -15.44
N HIS A 389 4.52 4.01 -15.04
CA HIS A 389 5.53 3.24 -15.78
C HIS A 389 6.89 3.87 -16.06
N SER A 390 7.03 5.19 -15.97
CA SER A 390 8.28 5.90 -16.24
C SER A 390 9.16 5.89 -14.99
N TYR A 391 10.39 5.44 -15.15
CA TYR A 391 11.38 5.38 -14.08
C TYR A 391 12.78 5.67 -14.61
N GLN A 392 13.61 6.16 -13.71
CA GLN A 392 15.03 6.29 -13.88
C GLN A 392 15.77 5.39 -12.88
N TRP A 393 16.92 4.88 -13.30
CA TRP A 393 17.81 4.14 -12.41
C TRP A 393 18.53 5.10 -11.47
N THR A 394 18.69 4.69 -10.23
CA THR A 394 19.50 5.37 -9.21
C THR A 394 20.61 4.42 -8.77
N ILE A 395 21.51 4.89 -7.90
CA ILE A 395 22.66 4.11 -7.43
C ILE A 395 22.25 2.69 -7.00
N GLY A 396 21.16 2.52 -6.24
CA GLY A 396 20.74 1.20 -5.74
C GLY A 396 19.23 0.96 -5.76
N ASP A 397 18.51 1.67 -6.62
CA ASP A 397 17.06 1.56 -6.76
C ASP A 397 16.57 2.12 -8.11
N THR A 398 15.26 2.05 -8.34
CA THR A 398 14.54 2.73 -9.42
C THR A 398 13.62 3.78 -8.81
N ALA A 399 13.58 4.98 -9.40
CA ALA A 399 12.75 6.07 -8.93
C ALA A 399 11.84 6.55 -10.06
N ILE A 400 10.64 7.03 -9.70
CA ILE A 400 9.71 7.63 -10.66
C ILE A 400 10.37 8.78 -11.40
N GLU A 401 10.23 8.79 -12.71
CA GLU A 401 10.70 9.88 -13.57
C GLU A 401 9.48 10.69 -14.01
N LEU A 402 9.34 11.91 -13.49
CA LEU A 402 8.28 12.83 -13.88
C LEU A 402 8.80 13.81 -14.93
N GLY A 403 8.05 13.99 -16.01
CA GLY A 403 8.44 14.90 -17.07
C GLY A 403 7.50 14.83 -18.26
N TRP A 404 7.64 15.75 -19.20
CA TRP A 404 6.81 15.75 -20.40
C TRP A 404 7.35 14.73 -21.42
N GLY A 405 6.56 13.69 -21.71
CA GLY A 405 6.90 12.68 -22.71
C GLY A 405 7.84 11.57 -22.24
N VAL A 406 8.19 11.53 -20.95
CA VAL A 406 9.10 10.54 -20.36
C VAL A 406 8.56 9.11 -20.44
N GLY A 407 7.23 8.94 -20.47
CA GLY A 407 6.57 7.66 -20.71
C GLY A 407 5.90 7.54 -22.08
N ALA A 408 6.45 8.15 -23.13
CA ALA A 408 5.86 8.17 -24.46
C ALA A 408 5.55 6.78 -25.04
N SER A 409 6.42 5.78 -24.83
CA SER A 409 6.21 4.39 -25.28
C SER A 409 4.98 3.75 -24.64
N TRP A 410 4.83 3.92 -23.32
CA TRP A 410 3.67 3.47 -22.55
C TRP A 410 2.40 4.21 -22.96
N SER A 411 2.50 5.54 -23.12
CA SER A 411 1.40 6.38 -23.62
C SER A 411 0.91 5.91 -24.98
N LEU A 412 1.83 5.59 -25.91
CA LEU A 412 1.49 5.07 -27.22
C LEU A 412 0.81 3.70 -27.10
N GLY A 413 1.32 2.79 -26.26
CA GLY A 413 0.71 1.47 -26.03
C GLY A 413 -0.75 1.56 -25.55
N TYR A 414 -1.02 2.40 -24.54
CA TYR A 414 -2.38 2.65 -24.07
C TYR A 414 -3.24 3.40 -25.09
N GLY A 415 -2.65 4.29 -25.89
CA GLY A 415 -3.35 4.95 -27.00
C GLY A 415 -3.81 3.98 -28.07
N LEU A 416 -2.94 3.04 -28.49
CA LEU A 416 -3.27 1.97 -29.43
C LEU A 416 -4.33 1.02 -28.87
N LEU A 417 -4.25 0.68 -27.57
CA LEU A 417 -5.28 -0.10 -26.90
C LEU A 417 -6.64 0.63 -26.87
N ALA A 418 -6.64 1.95 -26.63
CA ALA A 418 -7.86 2.76 -26.66
C ALA A 418 -8.48 2.76 -28.07
N LEU A 419 -7.66 2.90 -29.12
CA LEU A 419 -8.11 2.83 -30.51
C LEU A 419 -8.75 1.48 -30.84
N LEU A 420 -8.14 0.38 -30.39
CA LEU A 420 -8.71 -0.96 -30.55
C LEU A 420 -10.07 -1.07 -29.86
N LEU A 421 -10.20 -0.60 -28.61
CA LEU A 421 -11.45 -0.65 -27.86
C LEU A 421 -12.55 0.24 -28.48
N PHE A 422 -12.21 1.41 -29.01
CA PHE A 422 -13.15 2.23 -29.77
C PHE A 422 -13.57 1.59 -31.08
N TYR A 423 -12.66 0.92 -31.78
CA TYR A 423 -12.99 0.16 -32.98
C TYR A 423 -14.00 -0.96 -32.68
N VAL A 424 -13.80 -1.71 -31.60
CA VAL A 424 -14.75 -2.74 -31.15
C VAL A 424 -16.10 -2.12 -30.76
N GLN A 425 -16.10 -1.00 -30.04
CA GLN A 425 -17.32 -0.27 -29.68
C GLN A 425 -18.13 0.15 -30.93
N TRP A 426 -17.43 0.62 -31.96
CA TRP A 426 -18.02 1.00 -33.25
C TRP A 426 -18.63 -0.23 -33.95
N GLN A 427 -17.88 -1.33 -34.05
CA GLN A 427 -18.35 -2.56 -34.69
C GLN A 427 -19.64 -3.09 -34.06
N GLU A 428 -19.72 -3.13 -32.73
CA GLU A 428 -20.93 -3.57 -32.00
C GLU A 428 -22.15 -2.70 -32.29
N GLN A 429 -21.98 -1.37 -32.30
CA GLN A 429 -23.07 -0.44 -32.62
C GLN A 429 -23.58 -0.63 -34.06
N PHE A 430 -22.68 -0.94 -35.00
CA PHE A 430 -23.05 -1.22 -36.39
C PHE A 430 -23.86 -2.53 -36.50
N SER A 431 -23.41 -3.62 -35.87
CA SER A 431 -24.12 -4.90 -35.89
C SER A 431 -25.52 -4.83 -35.23
N ASP A 432 -25.64 -4.08 -34.13
CA ASP A 432 -26.95 -3.85 -33.48
C ASP A 432 -27.92 -3.07 -34.38
N ALA A 433 -27.41 -2.08 -35.12
CA ALA A 433 -28.20 -1.28 -36.05
C ALA A 433 -28.71 -2.10 -37.24
N GLU A 434 -27.88 -2.99 -37.80
CA GLU A 434 -28.29 -3.91 -38.86
C GLU A 434 -29.36 -4.91 -38.40
N THR A 435 -29.20 -5.47 -37.19
CA THR A 435 -30.16 -6.42 -36.62
C THR A 435 -31.54 -5.77 -36.41
N ARG A 436 -31.58 -4.52 -35.92
CA ARG A 436 -32.83 -3.77 -35.77
C ARG A 436 -33.50 -3.47 -37.12
N ARG A 437 -32.71 -3.07 -38.13
CA ARG A 437 -33.23 -2.81 -39.49
C ARG A 437 -33.85 -4.05 -40.14
N HIS A 438 -33.23 -5.22 -39.97
CA HIS A 438 -33.79 -6.47 -40.49
C HIS A 438 -35.06 -6.91 -39.73
N GLY A 439 -35.08 -6.77 -38.40
CA GLY A 439 -36.27 -7.10 -37.59
C GLY A 439 -37.50 -6.22 -37.89
N ASP A 440 -37.29 -4.95 -38.24
CA ASP A 440 -38.38 -4.04 -38.66
C ASP A 440 -38.83 -4.30 -40.11
N ALA A 441 -37.93 -4.79 -40.97
CA ALA A 441 -38.26 -5.15 -42.36
C ALA A 441 -39.06 -6.46 -42.46
N GLU A 442 -38.94 -7.38 -41.50
CA GLU A 442 -39.77 -8.61 -41.44
C GLU A 442 -41.15 -8.39 -40.79
N ARG A 443 -41.37 -7.23 -40.15
CA ARG A 443 -42.64 -6.89 -39.48
C ARG A 443 -43.58 -6.02 -40.33
N ASN A 444 -43.11 -5.52 -41.47
CA ASN A 444 -43.90 -4.82 -42.48
C ASN A 444 -44.13 -5.75 -43.69
#